data_AF-A0A380K2X9-F1
#
_entry.id   AF-A0A380K2X9-F1
#
_cell.length_a   1.000
_cell.length_b   1.000
_cell.length_c   1.000
_cell.angle_alpha   90.00
_cell.angle_beta   90.00
_cell.angle_gamma   90.00
#
_symmetry.space_group_name_H-M   'P 1'
#
loop_
_entity.id
_entity.type
_entity.pdbx_description
1 polymer ?
#
loop_
_entity_poly.entity_id
_entity_poly.type
_entity_poly.pdbx_seq_one_letter_code
_entity_poly.pdbx_strand_id
1 'polypeptide(L)'
;MEIRKHDRIVFFGDSITEWGCDKSNPDSLGHGYVSIVAADLLDRSPELELHFYNRGVGGDKVQDLLNRVGDCLSCQPDAVILMVGINYVWHLVGKDGFAS
;
A
#
# COMPACT_ATOMS: atom_id res chain seq x y z
N MET A 1 8.92 1.12 -15.82
CA MET A 1 9.67 1.37 -14.57
C MET A 1 10.59 0.19 -14.37
N GLU A 2 11.85 0.44 -14.05
CA GLU A 2 12.85 -0.61 -13.80
C GLU A 2 13.10 -0.64 -12.29
N ILE A 3 12.91 -1.80 -11.66
CA ILE A 3 13.24 -2.00 -10.24
C ILE A 3 14.74 -2.26 -10.14
N ARG A 4 15.40 -1.59 -9.21
CA ARG A 4 16.85 -1.64 -9.01
C ARG A 4 17.20 -2.22 -7.66
N LYS A 5 18.49 -2.51 -7.51
CA LYS A 5 19.04 -2.98 -6.26
C LYS A 5 18.82 -1.95 -5.16
N HIS A 6 18.38 -2.40 -3.99
CA HIS A 6 18.07 -1.61 -2.79
C HIS A 6 16.85 -0.69 -2.90
N ASP A 7 16.03 -0.81 -3.95
CA ASP A 7 14.82 0.00 -4.08
C ASP A 7 13.87 -0.19 -2.90
N ARG A 8 13.30 0.93 -2.45
CA ARG A 8 12.31 1.01 -1.37
C ARG A 8 10.92 1.10 -1.98
N ILE A 9 10.18 0.00 -1.88
CA ILE A 9 8.83 -0.15 -2.44
C ILE A 9 7.81 0.06 -1.32
N VAL A 10 7.02 1.13 -1.42
CA VAL A 10 5.98 1.46 -0.44
C VAL A 10 4.61 1.11 -1.01
N PHE A 11 3.87 0.27 -0.28
CA PHE A 11 2.46 0.01 -0.55
C PHE A 11 1.62 1.01 0.25
N PHE A 12 0.81 1.82 -0.45
CA PHE A 12 0.00 2.88 0.14
C PHE A 12 -1.46 2.70 -0.27
N GLY A 13 -2.38 2.70 0.68
CA GLY A 13 -3.76 2.34 0.37
C GLY A 13 -4.69 2.20 1.57
N ASP A 14 -5.82 1.55 1.30
CA ASP A 14 -6.87 1.29 2.28
C ASP A 14 -6.70 -0.06 3.03
N SER A 15 -7.81 -0.63 3.54
CA SER A 15 -7.83 -1.88 4.31
C SER A 15 -7.26 -3.07 3.55
N ILE A 16 -7.38 -3.11 2.23
CA ILE A 16 -6.84 -4.22 1.44
C ILE A 16 -5.31 -4.18 1.44
N THR A 17 -4.72 -2.97 1.49
CA THR A 17 -3.28 -2.78 1.68
C THR A 17 -2.87 -3.02 3.12
N GLU A 18 -3.64 -2.52 4.08
CA GLU A 18 -3.35 -2.62 5.52
C GLU A 18 -3.37 -4.05 6.06
N TRP A 19 -4.16 -4.94 5.48
CA TRP A 19 -4.62 -6.19 6.09
C TRP A 19 -3.60 -6.92 6.99
N GLY A 20 -3.84 -6.87 8.31
CA GLY A 20 -3.06 -7.59 9.32
C GLY A 20 -1.68 -7.00 9.62
N CYS A 21 -1.41 -5.78 9.15
CA CYS A 21 -0.17 -5.07 9.45
C CYS A 21 -0.11 -4.69 10.94
N ASP A 22 0.96 -5.14 11.62
CA ASP A 22 1.22 -4.77 13.01
C ASP A 22 1.83 -3.37 13.06
N LYS A 23 1.07 -2.40 13.55
CA LYS A 23 1.49 -0.99 13.64
C LYS A 23 2.62 -0.76 14.65
N SER A 24 2.88 -1.69 15.55
CA SER A 24 4.00 -1.62 16.49
C SER A 24 5.32 -2.06 15.86
N ASN A 25 5.27 -2.77 14.73
CA ASN A 25 6.44 -3.25 14.00
C ASN A 25 6.54 -2.52 12.63
N PRO A 26 7.52 -1.62 12.43
CA PRO A 26 7.65 -0.86 11.20
C PRO A 26 7.92 -1.70 9.94
N ASP A 27 8.41 -2.93 10.12
CA ASP A 27 8.72 -3.90 9.06
C ASP A 27 7.57 -4.89 8.83
N SER A 28 6.45 -4.76 9.55
CA SER A 28 5.28 -5.60 9.32
C SER A 28 4.68 -5.33 7.94
N LEU A 29 4.52 -6.40 7.15
CA LEU A 29 3.86 -6.35 5.84
C LEU A 29 2.40 -6.82 5.90
N GLY A 30 1.97 -7.37 7.04
CA GLY A 30 0.66 -7.94 7.23
C GLY A 30 0.47 -9.31 6.56
N HIS A 31 -0.79 -9.69 6.39
CA HIS A 31 -1.22 -11.02 5.93
C HIS A 31 -1.96 -10.98 4.57
N GLY A 32 -1.90 -9.84 3.88
CA GLY A 32 -2.58 -9.59 2.61
C GLY A 32 -1.65 -9.70 1.40
N TYR A 33 -2.08 -9.06 0.31
CA TYR A 33 -1.31 -9.09 -0.95
C TYR A 33 0.08 -8.48 -0.83
N VAL A 34 0.28 -7.53 0.11
CA VAL A 34 1.57 -6.87 0.32
C VAL A 34 2.65 -7.89 0.69
N SER A 35 2.39 -8.80 1.64
CA SER A 35 3.37 -9.82 2.02
C SER A 35 3.55 -10.90 0.94
N ILE A 36 2.50 -11.22 0.19
CA ILE A 36 2.59 -12.16 -0.94
C ILE A 36 3.48 -11.61 -2.06
N VAL A 37 3.27 -10.35 -2.47
CA VAL A 37 4.07 -9.70 -3.52
C VAL A 37 5.51 -9.50 -3.08
N ALA A 38 5.75 -9.07 -1.84
CA ALA A 38 7.09 -8.94 -1.30
C ALA A 38 7.85 -10.27 -1.29
N ALA A 39 7.19 -11.35 -0.85
CA ALA A 39 7.79 -12.69 -0.84
C ALA A 39 8.13 -13.19 -2.27
N ASP A 40 7.21 -13.04 -3.23
CA ASP A 40 7.45 -13.45 -4.62
C ASP A 40 8.60 -12.67 -5.27
N LEU A 41 8.72 -11.36 -5.00
CA LEU A 41 9.82 -10.55 -5.52
C LEU A 41 11.18 -10.91 -4.89
N LEU A 42 11.21 -11.18 -3.58
CA LEU A 42 12.43 -11.62 -2.89
C LEU A 42 12.88 -13.01 -3.34
N ASP A 43 11.94 -13.91 -3.67
CA ASP A 43 12.23 -15.25 -4.18
C ASP A 43 12.78 -15.22 -5.61
N ARG A 44 12.18 -14.40 -6.48
CA ARG A 44 12.56 -14.30 -7.89
C ARG A 44 13.82 -13.48 -8.15
N SER A 45 14.10 -12.51 -7.29
CA SER A 45 15.20 -11.54 -7.48
C SER A 45 15.90 -11.20 -6.17
N PRO A 46 16.43 -12.20 -5.44
CA PRO A 46 17.09 -12.01 -4.15
C PRO A 46 18.31 -11.06 -4.23
N GLU A 47 18.97 -11.00 -5.38
CA GLU A 47 20.13 -10.14 -5.64
C GLU A 47 19.81 -8.64 -5.62
N LEU A 48 18.53 -8.29 -5.77
CA LEU A 48 18.08 -6.90 -5.73
C LEU A 48 17.98 -6.35 -4.31
N GLU A 49 17.99 -7.18 -3.26
CA GLU A 49 17.99 -6.71 -1.86
C GLU A 49 16.91 -5.64 -1.59
N LEU A 50 15.69 -5.89 -2.07
CA LEU A 50 14.57 -4.93 -2.03
C LEU A 50 14.05 -4.71 -0.60
N HIS A 51 13.57 -3.49 -0.35
CA HIS A 51 12.93 -3.11 0.91
C HIS A 51 11.45 -2.80 0.69
N PHE A 52 10.59 -3.29 1.59
CA PHE A 52 9.14 -3.14 1.47
C PHE A 52 8.56 -2.46 2.69
N TYR A 53 7.57 -1.59 2.48
CA TYR A 53 6.83 -0.95 3.55
C TYR A 53 5.32 -1.03 3.29
N ASN A 54 4.58 -1.45 4.32
CA ASN A 54 3.12 -1.35 4.31
C ASN A 54 2.68 -0.06 5.02
N ARG A 55 2.00 0.82 4.29
CA ARG A 55 1.42 2.07 4.79
C ARG A 55 -0.09 2.13 4.49
N GLY A 56 -0.74 0.97 4.46
CA GLY A 56 -2.18 0.86 4.39
C GLY A 56 -2.88 1.30 5.68
N VAL A 57 -4.05 1.93 5.56
CA VAL A 57 -4.93 2.23 6.70
C VAL A 57 -6.36 1.88 6.34
N GLY A 58 -7.01 1.06 7.16
CA GLY A 58 -8.38 0.63 6.94
C GLY A 58 -9.38 1.79 6.89
N GLY A 59 -10.29 1.75 5.90
CA GLY A 59 -11.36 2.75 5.73
C GLY A 59 -10.98 3.98 4.92
N ASP A 60 -9.70 4.16 4.60
CA ASP A 60 -9.20 5.34 3.90
C ASP A 60 -9.79 5.53 2.50
N LYS A 61 -10.00 6.81 2.16
CA LYS A 61 -10.30 7.31 0.81
C LYS A 61 -9.11 8.09 0.28
N VAL A 62 -9.20 8.52 -0.99
CA VAL A 62 -8.16 9.32 -1.65
C VAL A 62 -7.79 10.58 -0.85
N GLN A 63 -8.78 11.26 -0.25
CA GLN A 63 -8.54 12.46 0.55
C GLN A 63 -7.73 12.17 1.82
N ASP A 64 -7.96 11.03 2.47
CA ASP A 64 -7.22 10.63 3.67
C ASP A 64 -5.75 10.36 3.32
N LEU A 65 -5.48 9.70 2.19
CA LEU A 65 -4.13 9.47 1.68
C LEU A 65 -3.40 10.78 1.36
N LEU A 66 -4.08 11.78 0.80
CA LEU A 66 -3.48 13.10 0.58
C LEU A 66 -3.07 13.77 1.89
N ASN A 67 -3.90 13.66 2.93
CA ASN A 67 -3.62 14.24 4.25
C ASN A 67 -2.44 13.55 4.95
N ARG A 68 -2.21 12.26 4.69
CA ARG A 68 -1.12 11.48 5.30
C ARG A 68 -0.05 11.03 4.32
N VAL A 69 0.12 11.74 3.20
CA VAL A 69 1.15 11.43 2.20
C VAL A 69 2.57 11.37 2.82
N GLY A 70 2.78 12.06 3.94
CA GLY A 70 4.01 11.98 4.75
C GLY A 70 4.35 10.57 5.25
N ASP A 71 3.37 9.70 5.50
CA ASP A 71 3.58 8.30 5.91
C ASP A 71 4.33 7.52 4.81
N CYS A 72 4.01 7.81 3.54
CA CYS A 72 4.66 7.25 2.38
C CYS A 72 6.02 7.89 2.16
N LEU A 73 6.09 9.22 2.13
CA LEU A 73 7.32 9.96 1.82
C LEU A 73 8.42 9.81 2.87
N SER A 74 8.07 9.63 4.14
CA SER A 74 9.05 9.39 5.22
C SER A 74 9.84 8.09 5.03
N CYS A 75 9.28 7.13 4.27
CA CYS A 75 9.96 5.90 3.89
C CYS A 75 10.96 6.10 2.73
N GLN A 76 11.03 7.29 2.14
CA GLN A 76 11.84 7.65 0.96
C GLN A 76 11.67 6.62 -0.17
N PRO A 77 10.47 6.49 -0.74
CA PRO A 77 10.17 5.47 -1.74
C PRO A 77 10.91 5.75 -3.05
N ASP A 78 11.48 4.69 -3.63
CA ASP A 78 11.89 4.66 -5.04
C ASP A 78 10.69 4.27 -5.92
N ALA A 79 9.76 3.50 -5.36
CA ALA A 79 8.51 3.12 -6.00
C ALA A 79 7.34 3.13 -5.01
N VAL A 80 6.16 3.49 -5.52
CA VAL A 80 4.91 3.46 -4.75
C VAL A 80 3.87 2.62 -5.49
N ILE A 81 3.31 1.63 -4.79
CA ILE A 81 2.14 0.89 -5.24
C ILE A 81 0.94 1.48 -4.51
N LEU A 82 0.10 2.19 -5.25
CA LEU A 82 -1.07 2.89 -4.73
C LEU A 82 -2.35 2.11 -5.03
N MET A 83 -3.07 1.68 -4.00
CA MET A 83 -4.38 1.04 -4.14
C MET A 83 -5.40 1.65 -3.19
N VAL A 84 -6.29 2.47 -3.76
CA VAL A 84 -7.34 3.21 -3.04
C VAL A 84 -8.53 3.45 -3.97
N GLY A 85 -9.71 3.61 -3.40
CA GLY A 85 -10.92 3.99 -4.14
C GLY A 85 -12.14 3.14 -3.81
N ILE A 86 -11.94 1.95 -3.23
CA ILE A 86 -13.01 1.05 -2.81
C ILE A 86 -13.94 1.76 -1.82
N ASN A 87 -13.38 2.40 -0.79
CA ASN A 87 -14.17 3.15 0.18
C ASN A 87 -14.88 4.36 -0.43
N TYR A 88 -14.35 4.96 -1.49
CA TYR A 88 -15.03 6.06 -2.15
C TYR A 88 -16.31 5.56 -2.84
N VAL A 89 -16.18 4.51 -3.67
CA VAL A 89 -17.31 3.91 -4.38
C VAL A 89 -18.32 3.31 -3.42
N TRP A 90 -17.87 2.54 -2.41
CA TRP A 90 -18.75 1.90 -1.44
C TRP A 90 -19.67 2.91 -0.73
N HIS A 91 -19.15 4.07 -0.32
CA HIS A 91 -19.96 5.10 0.33
C HIS A 91 -20.91 5.87 -0.61
N LEU A 92 -20.83 5.62 -1.92
CA LEU A 92 -21.76 6.16 -2.92
C LEU A 92 -22.83 5.16 -3.34
N VAL A 93 -22.61 3.85 -3.12
CA VAL A 93 -23.59 2.81 -3.42
C VAL A 93 -24.92 3.14 -2.73
N GLY A 94 -26.00 3.18 -3.51
CA GLY A 94 -27.36 3.43 -3.02
C GLY A 94 -27.75 4.91 -2.90
N LYS A 95 -26.87 5.85 -3.28
CA LYS A 95 -27.22 7.28 -3.38
C LYS A 95 -27.78 7.63 -4.76
N ASP A 96 -28.61 8.66 -4.82
CA ASP A 96 -29.13 9.21 -6.08
C ASP A 96 -27.96 9.60 -7.01
N GLY A 97 -28.04 9.18 -8.27
CA GLY A 97 -26.99 9.42 -9.27
C GLY A 97 -25.79 8.47 -9.20
N PHE A 98 -25.83 7.43 -8.37
CA PHE A 98 -24.82 6.37 -8.40
C PHE A 98 -24.94 5.55 -9.69
N ALA A 99 -23.84 5.48 -10.46
CA ALA A 99 -23.72 4.73 -11.71
C ALA A 99 -24.68 5.18 -12.85
N SER A 100 -25.25 6.38 -12.76
CA SER A 100 -26.03 7.03 -13.83
C SER A 100 -25.18 7.92 -14.73
#